data_AF-A0A918WXM6-F1
#
_entry.id   AF-A0A918WXM6-F1
#
_cell.length_a   1.000
_cell.length_b   1.000
_cell.length_c   1.000
_cell.angle_alpha   90.00
_cell.angle_beta   90.00
_cell.angle_gamma   90.00
#
_symmetry.space_group_name_H-M   'P 1'
#
loop_
_entity.id
_entity.type
_entity.pdbx_description
1 polymer ?
#
loop_
_entity_poly.entity_id
_entity_poly.type
_entity_poly.pdbx_seq_one_letter_code
_entity_poly.pdbx_strand_id
1 'polypeptide(L)'
;MARMREERTPPSTPRFDALVAEAGRIAVGLGHRHTGAEHLLMALLRDPDAVPTQVLAELVDPVEIDKRLLTLVTSPTYHENRHTDRPHS
;
A
#
# COMPACT_ATOMS: atom_id res chain seq x y z
N MET A 1 7.88 36.32 16.52
CA MET A 1 6.60 35.63 16.22
C MET A 1 6.71 35.02 14.83
N ALA A 2 7.25 33.80 14.72
CA ALA A 2 7.39 33.10 13.44
C ALA A 2 6.03 32.49 13.04
N ARG A 3 5.55 32.84 11.85
CA ARG A 3 4.35 32.25 11.25
C ARG A 3 4.64 30.77 11.01
N MET A 4 4.06 29.88 11.80
CA MET A 4 3.98 28.45 11.46
C MET A 4 3.26 28.38 10.11
N ARG A 5 3.97 27.96 9.06
CA ARG A 5 3.32 27.61 7.79
C ARG A 5 2.53 26.35 8.09
N GLU A 6 1.21 26.48 8.10
CA GLU A 6 0.30 25.34 8.11
C GLU A 6 0.65 24.47 6.90
N GLU A 7 1.16 23.26 7.14
CA GLU A 7 1.46 22.27 6.11
C GLU A 7 0.16 21.86 5.45
N ARG A 8 -0.21 22.56 4.39
CA ARG A 8 -1.41 22.24 3.61
C ARG A 8 -1.11 21.00 2.77
N THR A 9 -1.60 19.84 3.22
CA THR A 9 -1.63 18.64 2.38
C THR A 9 -2.42 18.94 1.10
N PRO A 10 -1.85 18.69 -0.08
CA PRO A 10 -2.60 18.82 -1.34
C PRO A 10 -3.82 17.89 -1.34
N PRO A 11 -4.91 18.27 -2.04
CA PRO A 11 -6.03 17.35 -2.22
C PRO A 11 -5.57 16.10 -2.96
N SER A 12 -6.18 14.95 -2.62
CA SER A 12 -5.95 13.72 -3.34
C SER A 12 -6.56 13.77 -4.75
N THR A 13 -6.05 12.90 -5.63
CA THR A 13 -6.64 12.68 -6.95
C THR A 13 -7.63 11.51 -6.87
N PRO A 14 -8.64 11.43 -7.76
CA PRO A 14 -9.55 10.28 -7.81
C PRO A 14 -8.82 8.94 -7.98
N ARG A 15 -7.69 8.94 -8.70
CA ARG A 15 -6.82 7.76 -8.88
C ARG A 15 -6.18 7.34 -7.57
N PHE A 16 -5.67 8.30 -6.79
CA PHE A 16 -5.11 8.03 -5.47
C PHE A 16 -6.18 7.45 -4.53
N ASP A 17 -7.38 8.03 -4.49
CA ASP A 17 -8.47 7.53 -3.65
C ASP A 17 -8.89 6.11 -4.05
N ALA A 18 -8.94 5.82 -5.36
CA ALA A 18 -9.20 4.47 -5.87
C ALA A 18 -8.11 3.46 -5.46
N LEU A 19 -6.84 3.86 -5.45
CA LEU A 19 -5.71 3.04 -5.01
C LEU A 19 -5.82 2.72 -3.51
N VAL A 20 -6.11 3.72 -2.68
CA VAL A 20 -6.31 3.52 -1.23
C VAL A 20 -7.50 2.58 -0.96
N ALA A 21 -8.59 2.74 -1.70
CA ALA A 21 -9.74 1.85 -1.61
C ALA A 21 -9.41 0.41 -2.04
N GLU A 22 -8.64 0.22 -3.12
CA GLU A 22 -8.18 -1.10 -3.56
C GLU A 22 -7.25 -1.74 -2.52
N ALA A 23 -6.33 -0.98 -1.93
CA ALA A 23 -5.48 -1.49 -0.85
C ALA A 23 -6.30 -2.01 0.34
N GLY A 24 -7.38 -1.31 0.70
CA GLY A 24 -8.33 -1.79 1.70
C GLY A 24 -9.04 -3.09 1.29
N ARG A 25 -9.47 -3.21 0.03
CA ARG A 25 -10.07 -4.45 -0.49
C ARG A 25 -9.10 -5.63 -0.47
N ILE A 26 -7.83 -5.42 -0.82
CA ILE A 26 -6.79 -6.45 -0.75
C ILE A 26 -6.58 -6.90 0.69
N ALA A 27 -6.44 -5.97 1.64
CA ALA A 27 -6.26 -6.30 3.06
C ALA A 27 -7.43 -7.16 3.59
N VAL A 28 -8.68 -6.77 3.29
CA VAL A 28 -9.87 -7.55 3.65
C VAL A 28 -9.86 -8.93 2.99
N GLY A 29 -9.51 -9.01 1.70
CA GLY A 29 -9.43 -10.27 0.96
C GLY A 29 -8.39 -11.25 1.51
N LEU A 30 -7.32 -10.73 2.14
CA LEU A 30 -6.29 -11.52 2.81
C LEU A 30 -6.60 -11.81 4.29
N GLY A 31 -7.74 -11.32 4.81
CA GLY A 31 -8.09 -11.47 6.24
C GLY A 31 -7.26 -10.60 7.18
N HIS A 32 -6.61 -9.54 6.67
CA HIS A 32 -5.80 -8.63 7.47
C HIS A 32 -6.66 -7.56 8.16
N ARG A 33 -6.35 -7.27 9.43
CA ARG A 33 -7.08 -6.27 10.23
C ARG A 33 -6.77 -4.82 9.87
N HIS A 34 -5.69 -4.57 9.12
CA HIS A 34 -5.22 -3.23 8.78
C HIS A 34 -4.67 -3.18 7.35
N THR A 35 -4.83 -2.02 6.72
CA THR A 35 -4.22 -1.71 5.43
C THR A 35 -2.80 -1.19 5.62
N GLY A 36 -1.78 -2.03 5.45
CA GLY A 36 -0.38 -1.60 5.39
C GLY A 36 0.14 -1.25 3.98
N ALA A 37 1.42 -0.85 3.93
CA ALA A 37 2.10 -0.39 2.71
C ALA A 37 2.20 -1.49 1.64
N GLU A 38 2.29 -2.75 2.05
CA GLU A 38 2.24 -3.91 1.15
C GLU A 38 0.96 -3.94 0.31
N HIS A 39 -0.21 -3.65 0.90
CA HIS A 39 -1.47 -3.64 0.16
C HIS A 39 -1.57 -2.44 -0.77
N LEU A 40 -1.00 -1.29 -0.36
CA LEU A 40 -0.90 -0.11 -1.22
C LEU A 40 -0.01 -0.40 -2.43
N LEU A 41 1.12 -1.08 -2.23
CA LEU A 41 2.00 -1.48 -3.33
C LEU A 41 1.31 -2.50 -4.25
N MET A 42 0.63 -3.50 -3.72
CA MET A 42 -0.16 -4.45 -4.54
C MET A 42 -1.27 -3.72 -5.32
N ALA A 43 -1.96 -2.75 -4.73
CA ALA A 43 -2.95 -1.92 -5.41
C ALA A 43 -2.33 -1.07 -6.54
N LEU A 44 -1.15 -0.49 -6.29
CA LEU A 44 -0.39 0.28 -7.27
C LEU A 44 0.03 -0.59 -8.46
N LEU A 45 0.57 -1.79 -8.21
CA LEU A 45 1.01 -2.73 -9.26
C LEU A 45 -0.14 -3.22 -10.16
N ARG A 46 -1.39 -3.17 -9.66
CA ARG A 46 -2.61 -3.48 -10.45
C ARG A 46 -3.07 -2.33 -11.35
N ASP A 47 -2.50 -1.15 -11.22
CA ASP A 47 -2.74 -0.01 -12.10
C ASP A 47 -1.52 0.18 -13.04
N PRO A 48 -1.49 -0.49 -14.20
CA PRO A 48 -0.35 -0.44 -15.12
C PRO A 48 -0.14 0.97 -15.72
N ASP A 49 -1.19 1.79 -15.73
CA ASP A 49 -1.15 3.15 -16.26
C ASP A 49 -0.67 4.18 -15.22
N ALA A 50 -0.44 3.77 -13.97
CA ALA A 50 0.14 4.64 -12.96
C ALA A 50 1.63 4.87 -13.23
N VAL A 51 2.07 6.14 -13.19
CA VAL A 51 3.48 6.52 -13.40
C VAL A 51 4.45 5.70 -12.53
N PRO A 52 4.21 5.48 -11.22
CA PRO A 52 5.12 4.66 -10.42
C PRO A 52 5.20 3.20 -10.90
N THR A 53 4.09 2.64 -11.38
CA THR A 53 4.05 1.26 -11.90
C THR A 53 4.82 1.15 -13.21
N GLN A 54 4.70 2.14 -14.09
CA GLN A 54 5.49 2.21 -15.32
C GLN A 54 6.99 2.29 -15.02
N VAL A 55 7.40 3.13 -14.07
CA VAL A 55 8.80 3.24 -13.63
C VAL A 55 9.29 1.94 -13.00
N LEU A 56 8.48 1.26 -12.18
CA LEU A 56 8.85 -0.04 -11.61
C LEU A 56 9.03 -1.10 -12.70
N ALA A 57 8.16 -1.10 -13.71
CA ALA A 57 8.22 -2.04 -14.83
C ALA A 57 9.50 -1.91 -15.68
N GLU A 58 10.17 -0.76 -15.65
CA GLU A 58 11.49 -0.59 -16.29
C GLU A 58 12.61 -1.33 -15.53
N LEU A 59 12.43 -1.59 -14.24
CA LEU A 59 13.46 -2.15 -13.35
C LEU A 59 13.21 -3.63 -13.02
N VAL A 60 11.94 -4.03 -12.92
CA VAL A 60 11.52 -5.36 -12.47
C VAL A 60 10.10 -5.65 -12.94
N ASP A 61 9.79 -6.91 -13.24
CA ASP A 61 8.43 -7.33 -13.60
C ASP A 61 7.46 -7.08 -12.41
N PRO A 62 6.46 -6.18 -12.57
CA PRO A 62 5.47 -5.90 -11.54
C PRO A 62 4.72 -7.16 -11.06
N VAL A 63 4.53 -8.14 -11.95
CA VAL A 63 3.86 -9.41 -11.64
C VAL A 63 4.69 -10.23 -10.66
N GLU A 64 6.01 -10.24 -10.80
CA GLU A 64 6.90 -10.96 -9.89
C GLU A 64 6.97 -10.28 -8.52
N ILE A 65 6.90 -8.95 -8.46
CA ILE A 65 6.78 -8.23 -7.18
C ILE A 65 5.47 -8.62 -6.48
N ASP A 66 4.34 -8.60 -7.18
CA ASP A 66 3.03 -8.92 -6.61
C ASP A 66 2.99 -10.36 -6.06
N LYS A 67 3.49 -11.34 -6.83
CA LYS A 67 3.61 -12.73 -6.38
C LYS A 67 4.49 -12.87 -5.14
N ARG A 68 5.62 -12.17 -5.10
CA ARG A 68 6.55 -12.23 -3.96
C ARG A 68 5.95 -11.58 -2.72
N LEU A 69 5.27 -10.44 -2.88
CA LEU A 69 4.50 -9.81 -1.82
C LEU A 69 3.44 -10.76 -1.29
N LEU A 70 2.60 -11.32 -2.17
CA LEU A 70 1.55 -12.26 -1.79
C LEU A 70 2.12 -13.41 -0.93
N THR A 71 3.20 -14.04 -1.40
CA THR A 71 3.86 -15.13 -0.68
C THR A 71 4.29 -14.72 0.73
N LEU A 72 4.87 -13.52 0.87
CA LEU A 72 5.33 -13.01 2.16
C LEU A 72 4.16 -12.65 3.08
N VAL A 73 3.16 -11.92 2.57
CA VAL A 73 2.06 -11.40 3.39
C VAL A 73 1.08 -12.50 3.83
N THR A 74 1.04 -13.64 3.15
CA THR A 74 0.26 -14.81 3.57
C THR A 74 1.09 -15.81 4.39
N SER A 75 2.37 -15.54 4.66
CA SER A 75 3.20 -16.46 5.43
C SER A 75 2.86 -16.40 6.93
N PRO A 76 2.92 -17.52 7.68
CA PRO A 76 2.60 -17.53 9.11
C PRO A 76 3.44 -16.54 9.95
N THR A 77 4.70 -16.32 9.54
CA THR A 77 5.65 -15.40 10.19
C THR A 77 5.34 -13.93 9.95
N TYR A 78 4.54 -13.61 8.93
CA TYR A 78 4.13 -12.25 8.63
C TYR A 78 3.24 -11.65 9.73
N HIS A 79 2.38 -12.49 10.34
CA HIS A 79 1.54 -12.07 11.46
C HIS A 79 2.31 -11.88 12.76
N GLU A 80 3.38 -12.65 12.98
CA GLU A 80 4.18 -12.63 14.22
C GLU A 80 5.10 -11.40 14.34
N ASN A 81 5.61 -10.88 13.22
CA ASN A 81 6.56 -9.77 13.22
C ASN A 81 5.93 -8.37 13.31
N ARG A 82 4.60 -8.25 13.34
CA ARG A 82 3.92 -6.96 13.54
C ARG A 82 3.62 -6.76 15.02
N HIS A 83 4.54 -6.10 15.71
CA HIS A 83 4.38 -5.49 17.05
C HIS A 83 3.24 -4.44 17.16
N THR A 84 2.24 -4.44 16.27
CA THR A 84 1.22 -3.39 16.14
C THR A 84 -0.22 -3.91 16.19
N ASP A 85 -0.46 -5.11 16.73
CA ASP A 85 -1.81 -5.49 17.20
C ASP A 85 -2.23 -4.69 18.48
N ARG A 86 -1.43 -3.68 18.89
CA ARG A 86 -1.91 -2.66 19.83
C ARG A 86 -2.59 -1.54 19.05
N PRO A 87 -3.86 -1.21 19.37
CA PRO A 87 -4.40 0.07 18.95
C PRO A 87 -3.49 1.15 19.52
N HIS A 88 -2.98 2.06 18.69
CA HIS A 88 -2.53 3.34 19.21
C HIS A 88 -3.78 4.04 19.74
N SER A 89 -3.91 4.03 21.07
CA SER A 89 -4.88 4.85 21.82
C SER A 89 -4.73 6.32 21.51
#